data_AF-E8LK43-F1
#
_entry.id   AF-E8LK43-F1
#
_cell.length_a   1.000
_cell.length_b   1.000
_cell.length_c   1.000
_cell.angle_alpha   90.00
_cell.angle_beta   90.00
_cell.angle_gamma   90.00
#
_symmetry.space_group_name_H-M   'P 1'
#
loop_
_entity.id
_entity.type
_entity.pdbx_description
1 polymer ?
#
loop_
_entity_poly.entity_id
_entity_poly.type
_entity_poly.pdbx_seq_one_letter_code
_entity_poly.pdbx_strand_id
1 'polypeptide(L)'
;MKLAGVLAIASVFVFSFTAVADEELSPGYNACMSASGGVTVQMRKCQNDAFIYLDGKLNKIYKQAMLSCNDEGDSKACKNTILKMQRAWIKYKEATVDYLFMALGDGTLTPVVVDDFVNQTTKEQVKKLELMLNR
;
A
#
# COMPACT_ATOMS: atom_id res chain seq x y z
N MET A 1 -56.57 28.40 28.85
CA MET A 1 -55.86 27.12 28.71
C MET A 1 -55.82 26.75 27.23
N LYS A 2 -54.68 26.93 26.55
CA LYS A 2 -54.42 26.38 25.20
C LYS A 2 -52.95 25.96 25.17
N LEU A 3 -52.73 24.65 25.25
CA LEU A 3 -51.41 24.00 25.12
C LEU A 3 -51.14 23.82 23.62
N ALA A 4 -50.17 24.56 23.08
CA ALA A 4 -49.64 24.33 21.75
C ALA A 4 -48.58 23.21 21.85
N GLY A 5 -48.91 22.03 21.34
CA GLY A 5 -47.99 20.91 21.20
C GLY A 5 -46.98 21.20 20.09
N VAL A 6 -45.71 21.32 20.45
CA VAL A 6 -44.61 21.37 19.49
C VAL A 6 -44.31 19.93 19.07
N LEU A 7 -44.58 19.60 17.80
CA LEU A 7 -44.18 18.33 17.19
C LEU A 7 -42.64 18.33 17.05
N ALA A 8 -41.97 17.48 17.82
CA ALA A 8 -40.54 17.23 17.64
C ALA A 8 -40.32 16.33 16.42
N ILE A 9 -39.77 16.89 15.33
CA ILE A 9 -39.34 16.14 14.15
C ILE A 9 -37.97 15.54 14.48
N ALA A 10 -37.92 14.25 14.80
CA ALA A 10 -36.69 13.51 14.98
C ALA A 10 -36.13 13.09 13.61
N SER A 11 -35.26 13.92 13.02
CA SER A 11 -34.54 13.60 11.79
C SER A 11 -33.42 12.58 12.09
N VAL A 12 -33.64 11.32 11.72
CA VAL A 12 -32.61 10.26 11.79
C VAL A 12 -31.66 10.41 10.60
N PHE A 13 -30.49 10.99 10.82
CA PHE A 13 -29.39 10.97 9.84
C PHE A 13 -28.78 9.55 9.80
N VAL A 14 -29.07 8.80 8.74
CA VAL A 14 -28.45 7.50 8.47
C VAL A 14 -27.06 7.75 7.89
N PHE A 15 -26.02 7.73 8.72
CA PHE A 15 -24.63 7.67 8.25
C PHE A 15 -24.39 6.28 7.66
N SER A 16 -24.42 6.18 6.32
CA SER A 16 -23.97 4.98 5.63
C SER A 16 -22.45 4.89 5.76
N PHE A 17 -21.96 4.06 6.68
CA PHE A 17 -20.54 3.72 6.75
C PHE A 17 -20.22 2.82 5.55
N THR A 18 -19.61 3.40 4.51
CA THR A 18 -19.01 2.59 3.45
C THR A 18 -17.76 1.95 4.03
N ALA A 19 -17.83 0.64 4.32
CA ALA A 19 -16.65 -0.13 4.66
C ALA A 19 -15.72 -0.10 3.44
N VAL A 20 -14.63 0.66 3.53
CA VAL A 20 -13.56 0.59 2.54
C VAL A 20 -12.93 -0.78 2.71
N ALA A 21 -13.30 -1.73 1.85
CA ALA A 21 -12.61 -3.00 1.77
C ALA A 21 -11.15 -2.70 1.42
N ASP A 22 -10.23 -3.09 2.30
CA ASP A 22 -8.81 -2.88 2.04
C ASP A 22 -8.43 -3.67 0.78
N GLU A 23 -7.83 -2.98 -0.18
CA GLU A 23 -7.42 -3.56 -1.45
C GLU A 23 -6.43 -4.70 -1.15
N GLU A 24 -6.61 -5.85 -1.78
CA GLU A 24 -5.69 -6.97 -1.62
C GLU A 24 -4.26 -6.59 -2.09
N LEU A 25 -3.20 -7.20 -1.53
CA LEU A 25 -1.81 -6.91 -1.95
C LEU A 25 -1.58 -7.20 -3.44
N SER A 26 -2.16 -8.29 -3.92
CA SER A 26 -2.17 -8.67 -5.34
C SER A 26 -3.37 -9.58 -5.59
N PRO A 27 -3.84 -9.72 -6.84
CA PRO A 27 -4.97 -10.59 -7.14
C PRO A 27 -4.78 -12.02 -6.59
N GLY A 28 -5.64 -12.44 -5.67
CA GLY A 28 -5.66 -13.80 -5.10
C GLY A 28 -4.69 -14.06 -3.94
N TYR A 29 -3.97 -13.05 -3.46
CA TYR A 29 -3.12 -13.13 -2.27
C TYR A 29 -3.82 -13.69 -1.01
N ASN A 30 -4.95 -13.12 -0.58
CA ASN A 30 -5.76 -13.53 0.57
C ASN A 30 -6.23 -14.98 0.44
N ALA A 31 -6.64 -15.40 -0.76
CA ALA A 31 -7.01 -16.79 -1.02
C ALA A 31 -5.79 -17.72 -0.87
N CYS A 32 -4.62 -17.33 -1.40
CA CYS A 32 -3.37 -18.05 -1.22
C CYS A 32 -2.96 -18.13 0.26
N MET A 33 -3.03 -17.01 0.99
CA MET A 33 -2.70 -16.93 2.41
C MET A 33 -3.62 -17.83 3.25
N SER A 34 -4.93 -17.84 2.97
CA SER A 34 -5.87 -18.75 3.62
C SER A 34 -5.54 -20.23 3.31
N ALA A 35 -5.24 -20.54 2.05
CA ALA A 35 -4.87 -21.89 1.62
C ALA A 35 -3.51 -22.38 2.15
N SER A 36 -2.64 -21.46 2.61
CA SER A 36 -1.33 -21.82 3.19
C SER A 36 -1.44 -22.65 4.47
N GLY A 37 -2.58 -22.60 5.17
CA GLY A 37 -2.79 -23.26 6.45
C GLY A 37 -1.84 -22.78 7.56
N GLY A 38 -1.23 -21.60 7.42
CA GLY A 38 -0.24 -21.07 8.35
C GLY A 38 1.15 -21.67 8.21
N VAL A 39 1.39 -22.51 7.20
CA VAL A 39 2.72 -23.08 6.96
C VAL A 39 3.60 -22.01 6.31
N THR A 40 4.69 -21.64 6.99
CA THR A 40 5.47 -20.42 6.71
C THR A 40 6.06 -20.38 5.32
N VAL A 41 6.51 -21.51 4.76
CA VAL A 41 7.05 -21.56 3.39
C VAL A 41 5.97 -21.30 2.34
N GLN A 42 4.73 -21.73 2.57
CA GLN A 42 3.58 -21.48 1.68
C GLN A 42 3.13 -20.03 1.80
N MET A 43 3.09 -19.47 3.02
CA MET A 43 2.82 -18.03 3.23
C MET A 43 3.83 -17.17 2.47
N ARG A 44 5.13 -17.47 2.62
CA ARG A 44 6.22 -16.81 1.91
C ARG A 44 6.09 -16.92 0.39
N LYS A 45 5.62 -18.05 -0.13
CA LYS A 45 5.31 -18.19 -1.55
C LYS A 45 4.23 -17.19 -1.98
N CYS A 46 3.11 -17.11 -1.25
CA CYS A 46 2.05 -16.15 -1.53
C CYS A 46 2.54 -14.70 -1.50
N GLN A 47 3.38 -14.37 -0.52
CA GLN A 47 3.98 -13.03 -0.37
C GLN A 47 4.98 -12.71 -1.47
N ASN A 48 5.75 -13.69 -1.93
CA ASN A 48 6.66 -13.51 -3.07
C ASN A 48 5.90 -13.28 -4.37
N ASP A 49 4.82 -14.04 -4.62
CA ASP A 49 3.97 -13.85 -5.80
C ASP A 49 3.33 -12.45 -5.79
N ALA A 50 2.88 -11.99 -4.60
CA ALA A 50 2.39 -10.62 -4.42
C ALA A 50 3.48 -9.56 -4.65
N PHE A 51 4.70 -9.81 -4.18
CA PHE A 51 5.82 -8.89 -4.35
C PHE A 51 6.18 -8.74 -5.82
N ILE A 52 6.23 -9.84 -6.59
CA ILE A 52 6.49 -9.79 -8.03
C ILE A 52 5.44 -8.93 -8.76
N TYR A 53 4.16 -9.10 -8.41
CA TYR A 53 3.09 -8.29 -8.96
C TYR A 53 3.26 -6.79 -8.62
N LEU A 54 3.51 -6.50 -7.34
CA LEU A 54 3.64 -5.13 -6.84
C LEU A 54 4.88 -4.42 -7.40
N ASP A 55 6.03 -5.10 -7.47
CA ASP A 55 7.25 -4.56 -8.04
C ASP A 55 7.11 -4.30 -9.55
N GLY A 56 6.43 -5.21 -10.27
CA GLY A 56 6.06 -4.98 -11.67
C GLY A 56 5.19 -3.73 -11.84
N LYS A 57 4.17 -3.56 -10.99
CA LYS A 57 3.30 -2.37 -10.99
C LYS A 57 4.08 -1.11 -10.64
N LEU A 58 4.95 -1.16 -9.63
CA LEU A 58 5.81 -0.05 -9.18
C LEU A 58 6.73 0.42 -10.31
N ASN A 59 7.43 -0.50 -10.98
CA ASN A 59 8.34 -0.16 -12.07
C ASN A 59 7.61 0.42 -13.28
N LYS A 60 6.43 -0.11 -13.61
CA LYS A 60 5.58 0.44 -14.67
C LYS A 60 5.18 1.88 -14.36
N ILE A 61 4.67 2.12 -13.17
CA ILE A 61 4.15 3.44 -12.83
C ILE A 61 5.24 4.47 -12.57
N TYR A 62 6.39 4.05 -12.05
CA TYR A 62 7.58 4.90 -11.96
C TYR A 62 7.97 5.43 -13.34
N LYS A 63 8.01 4.57 -14.36
CA LYS A 63 8.29 4.99 -15.75
C LYS A 63 7.27 5.98 -16.27
N GLN A 64 5.98 5.74 -16.00
CA GLN A 64 4.91 6.68 -16.37
C GLN A 64 5.09 8.04 -15.68
N ALA A 65 5.39 8.07 -14.38
CA ALA A 65 5.62 9.31 -13.64
C ALA A 65 6.85 10.07 -14.14
N MET A 66 7.89 9.37 -14.58
CA MET A 66 9.05 10.00 -15.21
C MET A 66 8.73 10.60 -16.59
N LEU A 67 7.79 10.00 -17.32
CA LEU A 67 7.32 10.50 -18.62
C LEU A 67 6.38 11.70 -18.48
N SER A 68 5.50 11.73 -17.47
CA SER A 68 4.60 12.88 -17.25
C SER A 68 5.35 14.18 -16.94
N CYS A 69 6.57 14.09 -16.40
CA CYS A 69 7.45 15.24 -16.27
C CYS A 69 7.84 15.91 -17.61
N ASN A 70 7.59 15.30 -18.77
CA ASN A 70 7.87 15.95 -20.06
C ASN A 70 6.92 17.11 -20.34
N ASP A 71 5.73 17.10 -19.73
CA ASP A 71 4.70 18.12 -19.92
C ASP A 71 4.83 19.28 -18.92
N GLU A 72 5.80 19.20 -18.01
CA GLU A 72 6.09 20.19 -16.97
C GLU A 72 7.11 21.25 -17.45
N GLY A 73 6.97 22.49 -16.98
CA GLY A 73 7.84 23.61 -17.36
C GLY A 73 9.34 23.42 -17.02
N ASP A 74 9.65 22.61 -16.00
CA ASP A 74 11.00 22.14 -15.69
C ASP A 74 11.05 20.61 -15.55
N SER A 75 11.10 19.94 -16.71
CA SER A 75 11.16 18.47 -16.79
C SER A 75 12.32 17.86 -16.00
N LYS A 76 13.47 18.56 -15.94
CA LYS A 76 14.68 18.04 -15.28
C LYS A 76 14.50 18.07 -13.76
N ALA A 77 14.00 19.17 -13.21
CA ALA A 77 13.73 19.28 -11.77
C ALA A 77 12.66 18.26 -11.33
N CYS A 78 11.60 18.07 -12.14
CA CYS A 78 10.56 17.08 -11.89
C CYS A 78 11.14 15.66 -11.79
N LYS A 79 11.86 15.21 -12.83
CA LYS A 79 12.48 13.88 -12.87
C LYS A 79 13.46 13.65 -11.72
N ASN A 80 14.28 14.65 -11.41
CA ASN A 80 15.24 14.57 -10.30
C ASN A 80 14.55 14.41 -8.94
N THR A 81 13.41 15.07 -8.75
CA THR A 81 12.63 14.97 -7.51
C THR A 81 12.02 13.58 -7.34
N ILE A 82 11.42 13.02 -8.40
CA ILE A 82 10.88 11.65 -8.38
C ILE A 82 12.00 10.65 -8.10
N LEU A 83 13.14 10.77 -8.79
CA LEU A 83 14.29 9.89 -8.58
C LEU A 83 14.81 9.95 -7.14
N LYS A 84 14.95 11.15 -6.57
CA LYS A 84 15.38 11.34 -5.19
C LYS A 84 14.41 10.67 -4.20
N MET A 85 13.11 10.86 -4.40
CA MET A 85 12.08 10.23 -3.57
C MET A 85 12.15 8.70 -3.63
N GLN A 86 12.24 8.11 -4.82
CA GLN A 86 12.31 6.64 -4.96
C GLN A 86 13.56 6.06 -4.29
N ARG A 87 14.72 6.68 -4.48
CA ARG A 87 15.97 6.25 -3.83
C ARG A 87 15.89 6.34 -2.29
N ALA A 88 15.25 7.39 -1.77
CA ALA A 88 15.07 7.53 -0.33
C ALA A 88 14.15 6.43 0.23
N TRP A 89 13.06 6.11 -0.48
CA TRP A 89 12.17 5.02 -0.10
C TRP A 89 12.87 3.65 -0.12
N ILE A 90 13.70 3.34 -1.13
CA ILE A 90 14.47 2.10 -1.18
C ILE A 90 15.36 1.96 0.06
N LYS A 91 16.11 3.02 0.42
CA LYS A 91 16.96 3.01 1.62
C LYS A 91 16.17 2.81 2.91
N TYR A 92 15.00 3.44 3.02
CA TYR A 92 14.10 3.24 4.16
C TYR A 92 13.63 1.78 4.25
N LYS A 93 13.22 1.20 3.12
CA LYS A 93 12.79 -0.19 3.05
C LYS A 93 13.90 -1.14 3.47
N GLU A 94 15.10 -1.00 2.91
CA GLU A 94 16.27 -1.83 3.21
C GLU A 94 16.68 -1.73 4.68
N ALA A 95 16.83 -0.51 5.22
CA ALA A 95 17.17 -0.32 6.63
C ALA A 95 16.12 -0.90 7.58
N THR A 96 14.83 -0.83 7.19
CA THR A 96 13.76 -1.43 7.99
C THR A 96 13.82 -2.96 7.94
N VAL A 97 14.10 -3.56 6.78
CA VAL A 97 14.29 -5.01 6.64
C VAL A 97 15.45 -5.49 7.53
N ASP A 98 16.59 -4.80 7.50
CA ASP A 98 17.75 -5.13 8.34
C ASP A 98 17.40 -5.07 9.84
N TYR A 99 16.70 -4.01 10.25
CA TYR A 99 16.22 -3.87 11.62
C TYR A 99 15.25 -4.99 12.01
N LEU A 100 14.29 -5.35 11.16
CA LEU A 100 13.31 -6.40 11.45
C LEU A 100 13.99 -7.76 11.63
N PHE A 101 14.96 -8.11 10.79
CA PHE A 101 15.73 -9.35 10.97
C PHE A 101 16.53 -9.34 12.28
N MET A 102 17.18 -8.21 12.61
CA MET A 102 17.90 -8.05 13.88
C MET A 102 16.97 -8.16 15.10
N ALA A 103 15.78 -7.54 15.04
CA ALA A 103 14.87 -7.42 16.17
C ALA A 103 14.06 -8.69 16.44
N LEU A 104 13.72 -9.46 15.41
CA LEU A 104 12.84 -10.63 15.51
C LEU A 104 13.59 -11.97 15.65
N GLY A 105 14.88 -12.00 15.35
CA GLY A 105 15.70 -13.22 15.44
C GLY A 105 15.49 -14.20 14.28
N ASP A 106 15.93 -15.44 14.47
CA ASP A 106 16.10 -16.47 13.42
C ASP A 106 14.90 -17.41 13.22
N GLY A 107 13.77 -17.16 13.90
CA GLY A 107 12.55 -17.96 13.77
C GLY A 107 11.94 -17.90 12.37
N THR A 108 11.23 -18.97 11.97
CA THR A 108 10.60 -19.06 10.63
C THR A 108 9.49 -18.04 10.39
N LEU A 109 8.99 -17.40 11.43
CA LEU A 109 8.00 -16.32 11.33
C LEU A 109 8.65 -14.98 10.95
N THR A 110 9.91 -14.73 11.33
CA THR A 110 10.64 -13.51 10.97
C THR A 110 10.57 -13.19 9.48
N PRO A 111 10.92 -14.12 8.57
CA PRO A 111 10.80 -13.83 7.14
C PRO A 111 9.34 -13.55 6.72
N VAL A 112 8.32 -14.18 7.31
CA VAL A 112 6.92 -13.88 6.96
C VAL A 112 6.57 -12.42 7.31
N VAL A 113 7.02 -11.94 8.47
CA VAL A 113 6.81 -10.55 8.90
C VAL A 113 7.55 -9.56 8.00
N VAL A 114 8.81 -9.87 7.66
CA VAL A 114 9.62 -9.04 6.75
C VAL A 114 8.97 -8.93 5.38
N ASP A 115 8.49 -10.04 4.82
CA ASP A 115 7.83 -10.04 3.52
C ASP A 115 6.51 -9.27 3.52
N ASP A 116 5.74 -9.32 4.60
CA ASP A 116 4.53 -8.52 4.74
C ASP A 116 4.86 -7.02 4.68
N PHE A 117 5.86 -6.58 5.46
CA PHE A 117 6.35 -5.20 5.40
C PHE A 117 6.78 -4.79 3.99
N VAL A 118 7.59 -5.62 3.32
CA VAL A 118 8.09 -5.33 1.97
C VAL A 118 6.94 -5.20 0.97
N ASN A 119 5.93 -6.07 1.06
CA ASN A 119 4.75 -5.99 0.20
C ASN A 119 3.92 -4.72 0.47
N GLN A 120 3.59 -4.45 1.74
CA GLN A 120 2.79 -3.29 2.12
C GLN A 120 3.45 -1.97 1.72
N THR A 121 4.74 -1.80 2.04
CA THR A 121 5.45 -0.57 1.68
C THR A 121 5.60 -0.41 0.16
N THR A 122 5.69 -1.51 -0.59
CA THR A 122 5.69 -1.47 -2.07
C THR A 122 4.33 -1.05 -2.62
N LYS A 123 3.23 -1.59 -2.08
CA LYS A 123 1.86 -1.19 -2.43
C LYS A 123 1.62 0.30 -2.14
N GLU A 124 2.06 0.79 -0.99
CA GLU A 124 1.96 2.22 -0.65
C GLU A 124 2.76 3.10 -1.62
N GLN A 125 3.96 2.65 -2.01
CA GLN A 125 4.81 3.40 -2.92
C GLN A 125 4.20 3.48 -4.33
N VAL A 126 3.55 2.41 -4.79
CA VAL A 126 2.70 2.43 -6.00
C VAL A 126 1.63 3.51 -5.88
N LYS A 127 0.85 3.51 -4.78
CA LYS A 127 -0.22 4.50 -4.57
C LYS A 127 0.30 5.95 -4.56
N LYS A 128 1.46 6.19 -3.94
CA LYS A 128 2.11 7.52 -3.95
C LYS A 128 2.45 7.97 -5.38
N LEU A 129 2.93 7.08 -6.23
CA LEU A 129 3.19 7.38 -7.64
C LEU A 129 1.90 7.55 -8.46
N GLU A 130 0.85 6.77 -8.19
CA GLU A 130 -0.47 6.93 -8.82
C GLU A 130 -1.04 8.33 -8.57
N LEU A 131 -0.95 8.82 -7.34
CA LEU A 131 -1.37 10.18 -6.98
C LEU A 131 -0.62 11.26 -7.77
N MET A 132 0.65 11.03 -8.10
CA MET A 132 1.44 11.97 -8.89
C MET A 132 1.07 12.00 -10.37
N LEU A 133 0.46 10.94 -10.89
CA LEU A 133 0.00 10.86 -12.28
C LEU A 133 -1.38 11.46 -12.50
N ASN A 134 -2.22 11.48 -11.47
CA ASN A 134 -3.59 11.97 -11.53
C ASN A 134 -3.71 13.45 -11.10
N ARG A 135 -2.63 14.22 -11.27
CA ARG A 135 -2.54 15.62 -10.86
C ARG A 135 -2.85 16.58 -12.00
#